data_AF-A0A921GCP0-F1
#
_entry.id   AF-A0A921GCP0-F1
#
_cell.length_a   1.000
_cell.length_b   1.000
_cell.length_c   1.000
_cell.angle_alpha   90.00
_cell.angle_beta   90.00
_cell.angle_gamma   90.00
#
_symmetry.space_group_name_H-M   'P 1'
#
loop_
_entity.id
_entity.type
_entity.pdbx_description
1 polymer ?
#
loop_
_entity_poly.entity_id
_entity_poly.type
_entity_poly.pdbx_seq_one_letter_code
_entity_poly.pdbx_strand_id
1 'polypeptide(L)'
;MKVNGTLVNYYFHCKRQCYLHGNRLNLEDESENVKIGKAIHEEKCDKERNREITIDNIKLDKLTTKYLTETKKSDADIEAAKWQLLYYLKILKSKGIIRKGKLEIVEKNKQNKSIIIVNLTDEIEQRLNMIEKEIIKLIDGN
;
A
#
# COMPACT_ATOMS: atom_id res chain seq x y z
N MET A 1 10.63 0.35 -16.14
CA MET A 1 9.54 0.94 -15.33
C MET A 1 9.88 0.85 -13.84
N LYS A 2 9.46 1.81 -12.99
CA LYS A 2 9.68 1.70 -11.52
C LYS A 2 8.42 1.13 -10.85
N VAL A 3 8.60 0.10 -10.02
CA VAL A 3 7.51 -0.48 -9.21
C VAL A 3 7.14 0.52 -8.10
N ASN A 4 5.86 0.62 -7.76
CA ASN A 4 5.34 1.48 -6.69
C ASN A 4 4.41 0.66 -5.77
N GLY A 5 3.98 1.25 -4.66
CA GLY A 5 3.12 0.55 -3.69
C GLY A 5 1.78 0.10 -4.28
N THR A 6 1.23 0.87 -5.23
CA THR A 6 -0.02 0.53 -5.93
C THR A 6 0.14 -0.72 -6.79
N LEU A 7 1.25 -0.83 -7.54
CA LEU A 7 1.55 -2.02 -8.35
C LEU A 7 1.73 -3.26 -7.49
N VAL A 8 2.39 -3.14 -6.34
CA VAL A 8 2.51 -4.23 -5.37
C VAL A 8 1.13 -4.64 -4.85
N ASN A 9 0.28 -3.67 -4.47
CA ASN A 9 -1.09 -3.97 -4.05
C ASN A 9 -1.86 -4.73 -5.16
N TYR A 10 -1.86 -4.20 -6.38
CA TYR A 10 -2.57 -4.80 -7.50
C TYR A 10 -2.02 -6.17 -7.88
N TYR A 11 -0.72 -6.43 -7.71
CA TYR A 11 -0.16 -7.75 -7.97
C TYR A 11 -0.82 -8.84 -7.12
N PHE A 12 -1.08 -8.54 -5.84
CA PHE A 12 -1.72 -9.45 -4.91
C PHE A 12 -3.25 -9.48 -5.03
N HIS A 13 -3.87 -8.36 -5.37
CA HIS A 13 -5.32 -8.30 -5.60
C HIS A 13 -5.71 -8.94 -6.94
N CYS A 14 -5.12 -8.48 -8.05
CA CYS A 14 -5.41 -8.96 -9.39
C CYS A 14 -4.26 -8.67 -10.39
N LYS A 15 -3.57 -9.71 -10.86
CA LYS A 15 -2.48 -9.60 -11.85
C LYS A 15 -2.89 -8.86 -13.13
N ARG A 16 -4.12 -9.06 -13.61
CA ARG A 16 -4.63 -8.33 -14.79
C ARG A 16 -4.74 -6.83 -14.53
N GLN A 17 -5.22 -6.43 -13.35
CA GLN A 17 -5.26 -5.03 -12.96
C GLN A 17 -3.86 -4.44 -12.82
N CYS A 18 -2.91 -5.21 -12.27
CA CYS A 18 -1.50 -4.82 -12.21
C CYS A 18 -0.92 -4.54 -13.61
N TYR A 19 -1.16 -5.44 -14.57
CA TYR A 19 -0.75 -5.27 -15.97
C TYR A 19 -1.36 -4.03 -16.63
N LEU A 20 -2.67 -3.85 -16.50
CA LEU A 20 -3.39 -2.70 -17.07
C LEU A 20 -2.89 -1.39 -16.46
N HIS A 21 -2.72 -1.33 -15.14
CA HIS A 21 -2.21 -0.16 -14.45
C HIS A 21 -0.76 0.16 -14.86
N GLY A 22 0.09 -0.87 -14.95
CA GLY A 22 1.47 -0.71 -15.38
C GLY A 22 1.61 -0.19 -16.81
N ASN A 23 0.73 -0.64 -17.71
CA ASN A 23 0.64 -0.15 -19.09
C ASN A 23 -0.17 1.15 -19.24
N ARG A 24 -0.54 1.80 -18.13
CA ARG A 24 -1.33 3.05 -18.10
C ARG A 24 -2.72 2.94 -18.75
N LEU A 25 -3.28 1.74 -18.84
CA LEU A 25 -4.63 1.47 -19.36
C LEU A 25 -5.70 1.54 -18.25
N ASN A 26 -5.59 2.55 -17.37
CA ASN A 26 -6.37 2.64 -16.14
C ASN A 26 -7.89 2.76 -16.38
N LEU A 27 -8.68 1.89 -15.74
CA LEU A 27 -10.16 1.88 -15.78
C LEU A 27 -10.80 2.43 -14.49
N GLU A 28 -10.01 2.74 -13.46
CA GLU A 28 -10.52 2.95 -12.09
C GLU A 28 -10.92 4.38 -11.75
N ASP A 29 -10.55 5.37 -12.56
CA ASP A 29 -10.82 6.78 -12.22
C ASP A 29 -12.33 7.09 -12.21
N GLU A 30 -13.16 6.22 -12.81
CA GLU A 30 -14.61 6.36 -12.87
C GLU A 30 -15.39 5.66 -11.75
N SER A 31 -14.76 4.80 -10.93
CA SER A 31 -15.50 4.04 -9.90
C SER A 31 -15.92 4.92 -8.71
N GLU A 32 -17.21 4.90 -8.38
CA GLU A 32 -17.79 5.66 -7.26
C GLU A 32 -17.14 5.28 -5.92
N ASN A 33 -16.81 4.00 -5.71
CA ASN A 33 -16.12 3.53 -4.51
C ASN A 33 -14.70 4.12 -4.37
N VAL A 34 -14.00 4.35 -5.49
CA VAL A 34 -12.68 4.98 -5.50
C VAL A 34 -12.81 6.47 -5.19
N LYS A 35 -13.82 7.16 -5.75
CA LYS A 35 -14.13 8.57 -5.42
C LYS A 35 -14.47 8.74 -3.94
N ILE A 36 -15.29 7.85 -3.38
CA ILE A 36 -15.60 7.80 -1.93
C ILE A 36 -14.34 7.44 -1.11
N GLY A 37 -13.46 6.61 -1.66
CA GLY A 37 -12.12 6.33 -1.14
C GLY A 37 -11.30 7.61 -0.96
N LYS A 38 -11.09 8.33 -2.07
CA LYS A 38 -10.35 9.59 -2.16
C LYS A 38 -10.95 10.65 -1.24
N ALA A 39 -12.26 10.90 -1.31
CA ALA A 39 -12.94 11.91 -0.48
C ALA A 39 -12.81 11.66 1.03
N ILE A 40 -12.94 10.40 1.49
CA ILE A 40 -12.74 10.09 2.92
C ILE A 40 -11.28 10.24 3.33
N HIS A 41 -10.34 9.98 2.43
CA HIS A 41 -8.92 10.19 2.69
C HIS A 41 -8.60 11.69 2.79
N GLU A 42 -9.13 12.50 1.87
CA GLU A 42 -9.05 13.96 1.88
C GLU A 42 -9.66 14.56 3.16
N GLU A 43 -10.88 14.15 3.55
CA GLU A 43 -11.53 14.64 4.77
C GLU A 43 -10.76 14.26 6.05
N LYS A 44 -10.14 13.08 6.09
CA LYS A 44 -9.28 12.66 7.20
C LYS A 44 -7.96 13.41 7.24
N CYS A 45 -7.42 13.80 6.08
CA CYS A 45 -6.18 14.56 5.99
C CYS A 45 -6.38 16.00 6.45
N ASP A 46 -7.54 16.61 6.16
CA ASP A 46 -7.89 17.98 6.56
C ASP A 46 -8.00 18.13 8.10
N LYS A 47 -8.50 17.09 8.79
CA LYS A 47 -8.67 17.08 10.25
C LYS A 47 -7.37 16.85 11.05
N GLU A 48 -6.30 16.34 10.43
CA GLU A 48 -5.02 16.07 11.11
C GLU A 48 -3.83 16.44 10.21
N ARG A 49 -3.35 17.69 10.36
CA ARG A 49 -2.27 18.38 9.60
C ARG A 49 -0.94 17.63 9.37
N ASN A 50 -0.74 16.42 9.90
CA ASN A 50 0.53 15.69 9.86
C ASN A 50 0.40 14.21 9.43
N ARG A 51 -0.72 13.80 8.83
CA ARG A 51 -0.97 12.39 8.48
C ARG A 51 -0.30 11.98 7.17
N GLU A 52 -0.53 12.70 6.07
CA GLU A 52 0.11 12.37 4.80
C GLU A 52 1.56 12.82 4.74
N ILE A 53 2.47 11.86 4.58
CA ILE A 53 3.86 12.15 4.23
C ILE A 53 4.14 11.54 2.87
N THR A 54 4.40 12.42 1.89
CA THR A 54 4.91 12.02 0.59
C THR A 54 6.42 11.88 0.69
N ILE A 55 6.91 10.65 0.60
CA ILE A 55 8.35 10.36 0.56
C ILE A 55 8.63 9.75 -0.81
N ASP A 56 9.35 10.45 -1.68
CA ASP A 56 9.66 9.95 -3.03
C ASP A 56 8.37 9.71 -3.85
N ASN A 57 8.05 8.46 -4.19
CA ASN A 57 6.86 8.01 -4.91
C ASN A 57 5.88 7.24 -4.01
N ILE A 58 6.02 7.32 -2.68
CA ILE A 58 5.13 6.66 -1.74
C ILE A 58 4.33 7.70 -0.94
N LYS A 59 3.02 7.46 -0.87
CA LYS A 59 2.08 8.22 -0.06
C LYS A 59 1.77 7.40 1.17
N LEU A 60 2.10 7.93 2.35
CA LEU A 60 1.94 7.24 3.62
C LEU A 60 0.78 7.87 4.40
N ASP A 61 -0.11 7.05 4.96
CA ASP A 61 -1.25 7.50 5.75
C ASP A 61 -0.84 8.13 7.08
N LYS A 62 0.11 7.52 7.79
CA LYS A 62 0.64 8.04 9.06
C LYS A 62 1.99 7.44 9.38
N LEU A 63 2.98 8.28 9.69
CA LEU A 63 4.30 7.86 10.13
C LEU A 63 4.57 8.35 11.55
N THR A 64 4.87 7.42 12.45
CA THR A 64 5.26 7.70 13.84
C THR A 64 6.73 7.32 14.05
N THR A 65 7.33 7.76 15.15
CA THR A 65 8.69 7.40 15.59
C THR A 65 8.95 5.88 15.61
N LYS A 66 7.90 5.07 15.85
CA LYS A 66 8.00 3.61 15.94
C LYS A 66 7.32 2.85 14.81
N TYR A 67 6.21 3.39 14.28
CA TYR A 67 5.33 2.67 13.35
C TYR A 67 5.03 3.46 12.08
N LEU A 68 5.02 2.76 10.95
CA LEU A 68 4.34 3.18 9.73
C LEU A 68 2.93 2.59 9.76
N THR A 69 1.91 3.45 9.75
CA THR A 69 0.51 3.04 9.82
C THR A 69 -0.18 3.21 8.48
N GLU A 70 -0.87 2.16 8.02
CA GLU A 70 -1.77 2.15 6.87
C GLU A 70 -3.19 1.84 7.35
N THR A 71 -4.20 2.60 6.91
CA THR A 71 -5.60 2.37 7.34
C THR A 71 -6.47 1.91 6.18
N LYS A 72 -7.13 0.75 6.31
CA LYS A 72 -8.12 0.24 5.34
C LYS A 72 -9.53 0.24 5.92
N LYS A 73 -10.53 0.48 5.06
CA LYS A 73 -11.97 0.47 5.41
C LYS A 73 -12.58 -0.94 5.45
N SER A 74 -11.89 -1.92 4.89
CA SER A 74 -12.41 -3.29 4.73
C SER A 74 -11.25 -4.27 4.75
N ASP A 75 -11.54 -5.49 5.18
CA ASP A 75 -10.66 -6.65 5.23
C ASP A 75 -10.57 -7.43 3.91
N ALA A 76 -11.24 -6.95 2.85
CA ALA A 76 -11.29 -7.63 1.55
C ALA A 76 -9.90 -7.99 0.99
N ASP A 77 -8.90 -7.14 1.21
CA ASP A 77 -7.57 -7.27 0.60
C ASP A 77 -6.43 -7.10 1.62
N ILE A 78 -6.51 -7.82 2.74
CA ILE A 78 -5.49 -7.79 3.80
C ILE A 78 -4.11 -8.15 3.25
N GLU A 79 -4.02 -9.16 2.38
CA GLU A 79 -2.73 -9.60 1.83
C GLU A 79 -2.10 -8.51 0.97
N ALA A 80 -2.86 -7.93 0.05
CA ALA A 80 -2.37 -6.85 -0.80
C ALA A 80 -1.95 -5.61 0.00
N ALA A 81 -2.74 -5.23 1.01
CA ALA A 81 -2.41 -4.13 1.92
C ALA A 81 -1.16 -4.43 2.76
N LYS A 82 -0.98 -5.68 3.22
CA LYS A 82 0.21 -6.12 3.95
C LYS A 82 1.47 -6.00 3.09
N TRP A 83 1.42 -6.48 1.84
CA TRP A 83 2.58 -6.40 0.94
C TRP A 83 2.89 -4.97 0.50
N GLN A 84 1.86 -4.15 0.27
CA GLN A 84 2.04 -2.71 0.05
C GLN A 84 2.76 -2.04 1.24
N LEU A 85 2.33 -2.35 2.47
CA LEU A 85 2.95 -1.81 3.68
C LEU A 85 4.41 -2.28 3.84
N LEU A 86 4.70 -3.55 3.54
CA LEU A 86 6.06 -4.09 3.55
C LEU A 86 6.95 -3.39 2.51
N TYR A 87 6.42 -3.11 1.32
CA TYR A 87 7.12 -2.33 0.29
C TYR A 87 7.48 -0.93 0.79
N TYR A 88 6.57 -0.26 1.49
CA TYR A 88 6.86 1.04 2.10
C TYR A 88 7.93 0.96 3.19
N LEU A 89 7.91 -0.06 4.04
CA LEU A 89 8.96 -0.28 5.03
C LEU A 89 10.33 -0.48 4.38
N LYS A 90 10.40 -1.19 3.25
CA LYS A 90 11.65 -1.38 2.49
C LYS A 90 12.20 -0.05 1.96
N ILE A 91 11.34 0.81 1.41
CA ILE A 91 11.73 2.16 0.96
C ILE A 91 12.20 3.03 2.13
N LEU A 92 11.54 2.93 3.29
CA LEU A 92 11.99 3.65 4.48
C LEU A 92 13.36 3.14 4.96
N LYS A 93 13.56 1.82 4.98
CA LYS A 93 14.84 1.19 5.37
C LYS A 93 15.98 1.61 4.44
N SER A 94 15.75 1.70 3.12
CA SER A 94 16.78 2.16 2.17
C SER A 94 17.17 3.62 2.37
N LYS A 95 16.32 4.43 3.02
CA LYS A 95 16.61 5.80 3.45
C LYS A 95 17.20 5.90 4.87
N GLY A 96 17.50 4.77 5.51
CA GLY A 96 18.00 4.71 6.88
C GLY A 96 16.92 4.85 7.96
N ILE A 97 15.64 4.83 7.59
CA ILE A 97 14.51 4.95 8.52
C ILE A 97 13.96 3.55 8.82
N ILE A 98 14.34 2.97 9.96
CA ILE A 98 13.85 1.66 10.39
C ILE A 98 12.57 1.84 11.23
N ARG A 99 11.46 1.24 10.77
CA ARG A 99 10.14 1.28 11.42
C ARG A 99 9.45 -0.07 11.34
N LYS A 100 8.43 -0.26 12.19
CA LYS A 100 7.51 -1.40 12.12
C LYS A 100 6.25 -1.00 11.36
N GLY A 101 5.66 -1.90 10.58
CA GLY A 101 4.40 -1.65 9.90
C GLY A 101 3.22 -1.95 10.83
N LYS A 102 2.19 -1.12 10.75
CA LYS A 102 0.91 -1.28 11.44
C LYS A 102 -0.21 -1.12 10.41
N LEU A 103 -0.91 -2.20 10.09
CA LEU A 103 -2.09 -2.16 9.25
C LEU A 103 -3.32 -2.11 10.15
N GLU A 104 -4.13 -1.06 10.03
CA GLU A 104 -5.36 -0.86 10.79
C GLU A 104 -6.57 -1.05 9.88
N ILE A 105 -7.41 -2.04 10.18
CA ILE A 105 -8.62 -2.33 9.42
C ILE A 105 -9.81 -1.86 10.24
N VAL A 106 -10.58 -0.95 9.64
CA VAL A 106 -11.76 -0.32 10.25
C VAL A 106 -12.98 -0.81 9.49
N GLU A 107 -13.57 -1.95 9.88
CA GLU A 107 -14.83 -2.42 9.33
C GLU A 107 -16.00 -1.54 9.79
N LYS A 108 -16.90 -1.15 8.86
CA LYS A 108 -18.12 -0.40 9.20
C LYS A 108 -19.14 -1.21 10.02
N ASN A 109 -19.12 -2.54 9.92
CA ASN A 109 -20.18 -3.41 10.49
C ASN A 109 -19.83 -4.06 11.83
N LYS A 110 -18.56 -4.08 12.24
CA LYS A 110 -18.13 -4.61 13.54
C LYS A 110 -17.34 -3.52 14.24
N GLN A 111 -17.65 -3.26 15.51
CA GLN A 111 -16.89 -2.33 16.36
C GLN A 111 -15.43 -2.76 16.61
N ASN A 112 -14.98 -3.85 15.99
CA ASN A 112 -13.65 -4.41 16.15
C ASN A 112 -12.68 -3.78 15.15
N LYS A 113 -11.69 -3.05 15.68
CA LYS A 113 -10.50 -2.63 14.93
C LYS A 113 -9.51 -3.78 14.90
N SER A 114 -9.27 -4.35 13.73
CA SER A 114 -8.23 -5.36 13.55
C SER A 114 -6.90 -4.66 13.26
N ILE A 115 -5.90 -4.89 14.11
CA ILE A 115 -4.55 -4.32 13.97
C ILE A 115 -3.58 -5.43 13.66
N ILE A 116 -2.90 -5.33 12.52
CA ILE A 116 -1.88 -6.28 12.09
C ILE A 116 -0.52 -5.57 12.12
N ILE A 117 0.39 -6.06 12.96
CA ILE A 117 1.76 -5.55 13.02
C ILE A 117 2.62 -6.40 12.10
N VAL A 118 3.36 -5.74 11.21
CA VAL A 118 4.25 -6.39 10.24
C VAL A 118 5.66 -5.85 10.42
N ASN A 119 6.65 -6.73 10.35
CA ASN A 119 8.05 -6.35 10.41
C ASN A 119 8.71 -6.74 9.10
N LEU A 120 9.61 -5.88 8.62
CA LEU A 120 10.44 -6.21 7.48
C LEU A 120 11.61 -7.07 7.95
N THR A 121 11.55 -8.38 7.63
CA THR A 121 12.68 -9.31 7.82
C THR A 121 13.45 -9.46 6.51
N ASP A 122 14.68 -9.96 6.57
CA ASP A 122 15.49 -10.19 5.36
C ASP A 122 14.83 -11.15 4.37
N GLU A 123 14.15 -12.19 4.85
CA GLU A 123 13.37 -13.11 4.01
C GLU A 123 12.24 -12.40 3.26
N ILE A 124 11.52 -11.51 3.94
CA ILE A 124 10.44 -10.73 3.34
C ILE A 124 11.01 -9.73 2.33
N GLU A 125 12.16 -9.13 2.63
CA GLU A 125 12.83 -8.20 1.72
C GLU A 125 13.31 -8.90 0.44
N GLN A 126 13.86 -10.11 0.56
CA GLN A 126 14.19 -10.96 -0.58
C GLN A 126 12.95 -11.33 -1.39
N ARG A 127 11.84 -11.67 -0.71
CA ARG A 127 10.57 -11.96 -1.38
C ARG A 127 9.99 -10.75 -2.10
N LEU A 128 10.07 -9.55 -1.51
CA LEU A 128 9.72 -8.29 -2.17
C LEU A 128 10.55 -8.06 -3.44
N ASN A 129 11.86 -8.29 -3.39
CA ASN A 129 12.72 -8.18 -4.57
C ASN A 129 12.29 -9.16 -5.68
N MET A 130 11.84 -10.37 -5.34
CA MET A 130 11.32 -11.32 -6.31
C MET A 130 10.00 -10.83 -6.91
N ILE A 131 9.06 -10.38 -6.06
CA ILE A 131 7.76 -9.84 -6.48
C ILE A 131 7.95 -8.65 -7.42
N GLU A 132 8.87 -7.73 -7.12
CA GLU A 132 9.17 -6.59 -8.01
C GLU A 132 9.62 -7.06 -9.39
N LYS A 133 10.46 -8.09 -9.47
CA LYS A 133 10.86 -8.69 -10.75
C LYS A 133 9.69 -9.36 -11.47
N GLU A 134 8.81 -10.04 -10.75
CA GLU A 134 7.61 -10.64 -11.33
C GLU A 134 6.64 -9.59 -11.87
N ILE A 135 6.44 -8.49 -11.15
CA ILE A 135 5.62 -7.35 -11.59
C ILE A 135 6.19 -6.76 -12.88
N ILE A 136 7.50 -6.53 -12.94
CA ILE A 136 8.15 -6.00 -14.15
C ILE A 136 7.93 -6.95 -15.33
N LYS A 137 8.19 -8.26 -15.15
CA LYS A 137 7.95 -9.27 -16.20
C LYS A 137 6.50 -9.30 -16.67
N LEU A 138 5.57 -9.26 -15.72
CA LEU A 138 4.14 -9.26 -15.99
C LEU A 138 3.77 -8.09 -16.91
N ILE A 139 4.28 -6.89 -16.62
CA ILE A 139 3.98 -5.66 -17.37
C ILE A 139 4.69 -5.63 -18.73
N ASP A 140 5.93 -6.09 -18.81
CA ASP A 140 6.72 -6.12 -20.06
C ASP A 140 6.23 -7.20 -21.04
N GLY A 141 5.31 -8.09 -20.64
CA GLY A 141 4.57 -8.98 -21.54
C GLY A 141 5.36 -10.17 -22.09
N ASN A 142 6.41 -10.62 -21.39
CA ASN A 142 7.19 -11.82 -21.73
C ASN A 142 6.75 -13.06 -20.95
#